data_AF-A0A972B2I6-F1
#
_entry.id   AF-A0A972B2I6-F1
#
_cell.length_a   1.000
_cell.length_b   1.000
_cell.length_c   1.000
_cell.angle_alpha   90.00
_cell.angle_beta   90.00
_cell.angle_gamma   90.00
#
_symmetry.space_group_name_H-M   'P 1'
#
loop_
_entity.id
_entity.type
_entity.pdbx_description
1 polymer ?
#
loop_
_entity_poly.entity_id
_entity_poly.type
_entity_poly.pdbx_seq_one_letter_code
_entity_poly.pdbx_strand_id
1 'polypeptide(L)'
;NGRTGVMPAWGEVIGEDGVKNVSAYVRGELAGLPLNDAETFDLEHGKQVFAQTCVACHGPDGTGMAALGSPDLTSPGGWIYGQSLTQIQQTVRYGRTGVMPPQKEFLGEDKVHLLAAYVYGLSNDAN
;
A
#
# COMPACT_ATOMS: atom_id res chain seq x y z
N ASN A 1 19.23 -0.50 -9.78
CA ASN A 1 19.62 -0.60 -8.35
C ASN A 1 18.66 -1.39 -7.48
N GLY A 2 17.49 -1.82 -7.97
CA GLY A 2 16.53 -2.51 -7.12
C GLY A 2 15.72 -1.55 -6.25
N ARG A 3 14.75 -2.08 -5.53
CA ARG A 3 13.96 -1.36 -4.52
C ARG A 3 13.47 -2.32 -3.43
N THR A 4 13.55 -1.87 -2.19
CA THR A 4 12.91 -2.55 -1.06
C THR A 4 11.84 -1.62 -0.48
N GLY A 5 10.59 -2.06 -0.48
CA GLY A 5 9.49 -1.40 0.20
C GLY A 5 9.25 -2.05 1.56
N VAL A 6 9.10 -1.24 2.60
CA VAL A 6 8.89 -1.72 3.97
C VAL A 6 7.65 -1.06 4.56
N MET A 7 6.68 -1.89 4.96
CA MET A 7 5.57 -1.52 5.82
C MET A 7 5.76 -2.23 7.16
N PRO A 8 5.93 -1.51 8.28
CA PRO A 8 6.04 -2.10 9.60
C PRO A 8 4.79 -2.89 10.00
N ALA A 9 4.95 -3.85 10.91
CA ALA A 9 3.85 -4.53 11.57
C ALA A 9 3.24 -3.63 12.65
N TRP A 10 1.93 -3.43 12.63
CA TRP A 10 1.24 -2.57 13.59
C TRP A 10 0.41 -3.34 14.61
N GLY A 11 0.23 -4.66 14.47
CA GLY A 11 -0.67 -5.45 15.32
C GLY A 11 -0.44 -5.26 16.83
N GLU A 12 0.80 -5.29 17.28
CA GLU A 12 1.14 -5.09 18.70
C GLU A 12 1.03 -3.62 19.15
N VAL A 13 1.15 -2.67 18.22
CA VAL A 13 1.19 -1.23 18.51
C VAL A 13 -0.21 -0.64 18.63
N ILE A 14 -1.12 -1.02 17.73
CA ILE A 14 -2.48 -0.46 17.66
C ILE A 14 -3.56 -1.46 18.14
N GLY A 15 -3.16 -2.70 18.46
CA GLY A 15 -4.08 -3.77 18.84
C GLY A 15 -4.98 -4.25 17.70
N GLU A 16 -5.73 -5.33 17.95
CA GLU A 16 -6.63 -5.89 16.93
C GLU A 16 -7.78 -4.97 16.55
N ASP A 17 -8.32 -4.20 17.51
CA ASP A 17 -9.34 -3.20 17.22
C ASP A 17 -8.80 -2.07 16.34
N GLY A 18 -7.56 -1.61 16.59
CA GLY A 18 -6.90 -0.63 15.73
C GLY A 18 -6.70 -1.17 14.31
N VAL A 19 -6.18 -2.39 14.18
CA VAL A 19 -6.01 -3.08 12.89
C VAL A 19 -7.34 -3.17 12.13
N LYS A 20 -8.39 -3.64 12.80
CA LYS A 20 -9.71 -3.81 12.21
C LYS A 20 -10.27 -2.48 11.71
N ASN A 21 -10.27 -1.46 12.57
CA ASN A 21 -10.90 -0.18 12.28
C ASN A 21 -10.11 0.64 11.24
N VAL A 22 -8.78 0.67 11.31
CA VAL A 22 -7.97 1.38 10.30
C VAL A 22 -8.05 0.70 8.94
N SER A 23 -8.12 -0.64 8.90
CA SER A 23 -8.30 -1.38 7.65
C SER A 23 -9.66 -1.09 7.01
N ALA A 24 -10.70 -0.98 7.84
CA ALA A 24 -12.04 -0.60 7.37
C ALA A 24 -12.08 0.85 6.87
N TYR A 25 -11.44 1.79 7.58
CA TYR A 25 -11.29 3.19 7.14
C TYR A 25 -10.55 3.29 5.79
N VAL A 26 -9.40 2.62 5.65
CA VAL A 26 -8.63 2.61 4.40
C VAL A 26 -9.46 2.02 3.25
N ARG A 27 -10.17 0.93 3.50
CA ARG A 27 -10.99 0.27 2.46
C ARG A 27 -12.21 1.10 2.07
N GLY A 28 -12.98 1.56 3.06
CA GLY A 28 -14.26 2.22 2.86
C GLY A 28 -14.12 3.68 2.45
N GLU A 29 -13.41 4.47 3.26
CA GLU A 29 -13.35 5.93 3.10
C GLU A 29 -12.26 6.36 2.12
N LEU A 30 -11.06 5.78 2.18
CA LEU A 30 -9.97 6.17 1.27
C LEU A 30 -10.12 5.52 -0.10
N ALA A 31 -10.30 4.21 -0.15
CA ALA A 31 -10.36 3.46 -1.41
C ALA A 31 -11.76 3.38 -2.05
N GLY A 32 -12.81 3.84 -1.35
CA GLY A 32 -14.19 3.81 -1.86
C GLY A 32 -14.74 2.40 -2.09
N LEU A 33 -14.18 1.38 -1.46
CA LEU A 33 -14.60 -0.02 -1.63
C LEU A 33 -15.64 -0.42 -0.59
N PRO A 34 -16.64 -1.24 -0.95
CA PRO A 34 -17.71 -1.60 -0.02
C PRO A 34 -17.16 -2.40 1.17
N LEU A 35 -17.68 -2.07 2.36
CA LEU A 35 -17.54 -2.86 3.57
C LEU A 35 -18.71 -3.84 3.67
N ASN A 36 -18.51 -4.94 4.41
CA ASN A 36 -19.54 -5.93 4.66
C ASN A 36 -20.45 -5.49 5.82
N ASP A 37 -21.77 -5.58 5.63
CA ASP A 37 -22.74 -5.18 6.67
C ASP A 37 -22.79 -6.12 7.89
N ALA A 38 -22.10 -7.26 7.82
CA ALA A 38 -22.09 -8.27 8.88
C ALA A 38 -21.22 -7.87 10.09
N GLU A 39 -20.39 -6.85 9.96
CA GLU A 39 -19.45 -6.44 10.98
C GLU A 39 -19.50 -4.93 11.22
N THR A 40 -19.63 -4.52 12.48
CA THR A 40 -19.57 -3.11 12.86
C THR A 40 -18.12 -2.65 12.97
N PHE A 41 -17.80 -1.52 12.35
CA PHE A 41 -16.49 -0.85 12.39
C PHE A 41 -16.63 0.54 13.00
N ASP A 42 -15.65 0.93 13.81
CA ASP A 42 -15.50 2.31 14.28
C ASP A 42 -14.58 3.07 13.31
N LEU A 43 -15.18 3.66 12.27
CA LEU A 43 -14.43 4.37 11.23
C LEU A 43 -13.76 5.65 11.76
N GLU A 44 -14.32 6.28 12.79
CA GLU A 44 -13.71 7.46 13.42
C GLU A 44 -12.44 7.06 14.18
N HIS A 45 -12.46 5.96 14.92
CA HIS A 45 -11.25 5.40 15.52
C HIS A 45 -10.24 4.99 14.44
N GLY A 46 -10.68 4.34 13.36
CA GLY A 46 -9.82 3.98 12.23
C GLY A 46 -9.12 5.19 11.61
N LYS A 47 -9.85 6.30 11.42
CA LYS A 47 -9.31 7.58 10.95
C LYS A 47 -8.31 8.19 11.92
N GLN A 48 -8.58 8.13 13.21
CA GLN A 48 -7.66 8.62 14.25
C GLN A 48 -6.35 7.82 14.25
N VAL A 49 -6.41 6.50 14.16
CA VAL A 49 -5.22 5.64 14.04
C VAL A 49 -4.44 6.00 12.78
N PHE A 50 -5.14 6.15 11.65
CA PHE A 50 -4.50 6.53 10.38
C PHE A 50 -3.73 7.86 10.49
N ALA A 51 -4.37 8.87 11.09
CA ALA A 51 -3.79 10.19 11.28
C ALA A 51 -2.61 10.21 12.26
N GLN A 52 -2.51 9.23 13.17
CA GLN A 52 -1.42 9.16 14.14
C GLN A 52 -0.18 8.43 13.60
N THR A 53 -0.37 7.37 12.79
CA THR A 53 0.73 6.47 12.41
C THR A 53 0.89 6.31 10.90
N CYS A 54 -0.20 6.11 10.17
CA CYS A 54 -0.16 5.77 8.74
C CYS A 54 0.18 6.99 7.86
N VAL A 55 -0.26 8.17 8.29
CA VAL A 55 -0.09 9.45 7.57
C VAL A 55 1.37 9.77 7.25
N ALA A 56 2.30 9.35 8.11
CA ALA A 56 3.72 9.65 7.96
C ALA A 56 4.34 9.06 6.69
N CYS A 57 3.74 7.98 6.17
CA CYS A 57 4.21 7.29 4.96
C CYS A 57 3.19 7.33 3.83
N HIS A 58 1.89 7.35 4.14
CA HIS A 58 0.82 7.34 3.14
C HIS A 58 0.22 8.72 2.85
N GLY A 59 0.66 9.77 3.55
CA GLY A 59 0.16 11.13 3.38
C GLY A 59 -1.20 11.36 4.05
N PRO A 60 -1.59 12.64 4.24
CA PRO A 60 -2.84 13.03 4.92
C PRO A 60 -4.08 12.49 4.21
N ASP A 61 -4.05 12.51 2.87
CA ASP A 61 -5.16 12.07 2.03
C ASP A 61 -5.00 10.62 1.56
N GLY A 62 -4.00 9.90 2.06
CA GLY A 62 -3.75 8.51 1.66
C GLY A 62 -3.12 8.35 0.27
N THR A 63 -2.70 9.42 -0.39
CA THR A 63 -2.15 9.40 -1.77
C THR A 63 -0.79 8.72 -1.92
N GLY A 64 -0.19 8.28 -0.81
CA GLY A 64 1.11 7.60 -0.81
C GLY A 64 2.30 8.56 -0.92
N MET A 65 3.50 7.98 -0.85
CA MET A 65 4.76 8.71 -0.98
C MET A 65 5.72 7.91 -1.87
N ALA A 66 5.85 8.36 -3.14
CA ALA A 66 6.69 7.68 -4.14
C ALA A 66 8.16 7.56 -3.72
N ALA A 67 8.68 8.47 -2.90
CA ALA A 67 10.04 8.41 -2.36
C ALA A 67 10.23 7.22 -1.41
N LEU A 68 9.26 6.95 -0.54
CA LEU A 68 9.28 5.80 0.38
C LEU A 68 8.81 4.50 -0.30
N GLY A 69 8.06 4.62 -1.40
CA GLY A 69 7.45 3.48 -2.08
C GLY A 69 6.14 3.05 -1.43
N SER A 70 5.60 3.89 -0.56
CA SER A 70 4.28 3.72 0.03
C SER A 70 3.22 3.97 -1.04
N PRO A 71 2.34 2.99 -1.32
CA PRO A 71 1.33 3.10 -2.36
C PRO A 71 0.25 4.13 -2.02
N ASP A 72 -0.40 4.61 -3.07
CA ASP A 72 -1.66 5.35 -3.01
C ASP A 72 -2.78 4.42 -2.52
N LEU A 73 -3.37 4.76 -1.37
CA LEU A 73 -4.46 4.05 -0.72
C LEU A 73 -5.85 4.52 -1.20
N THR A 74 -5.92 5.50 -2.09
CA THR A 74 -7.17 5.92 -2.74
C THR A 74 -7.43 5.18 -4.06
N SER A 75 -6.38 4.60 -4.63
CA SER A 75 -6.39 3.91 -5.92
C SER A 75 -6.15 2.40 -5.77
N PRO A 76 -7.17 1.61 -5.35
CA PRO A 76 -6.97 0.19 -5.02
C PRO A 76 -6.50 -0.68 -6.19
N GLY A 77 -6.69 -0.25 -7.44
CA GLY A 77 -6.18 -0.95 -8.62
C GLY A 77 -4.65 -1.12 -8.65
N GLY A 78 -3.91 -0.29 -7.91
CA GLY A 78 -2.45 -0.40 -7.78
C GLY A 78 -1.95 -1.29 -6.64
N TRP A 79 -2.85 -1.86 -5.83
CA TRP A 79 -2.46 -2.63 -4.64
C TRP A 79 -2.04 -4.06 -4.98
N ILE A 80 -0.84 -4.45 -4.58
CA ILE A 80 -0.28 -5.78 -4.89
C ILE A 80 -0.53 -6.84 -3.81
N TYR A 81 -0.99 -6.45 -2.63
CA TYR A 81 -1.24 -7.37 -1.50
C TYR A 81 -2.72 -7.72 -1.32
N GLY A 82 -3.54 -7.39 -2.32
CA GLY A 82 -4.98 -7.63 -2.32
C GLY A 82 -5.79 -6.48 -1.73
N GLN A 83 -7.10 -6.55 -1.94
CA GLN A 83 -8.05 -5.47 -1.60
C GLN A 83 -9.07 -5.91 -0.55
N SER A 84 -9.21 -7.21 -0.27
CA SER A 84 -10.21 -7.67 0.71
C SER A 84 -9.88 -7.13 2.10
N LEU A 85 -10.90 -6.92 2.93
CA LEU A 85 -10.69 -6.40 4.28
C LEU A 85 -9.72 -7.27 5.08
N THR A 86 -9.83 -8.61 4.97
CA THR A 86 -8.90 -9.55 5.59
C THR A 86 -7.47 -9.39 5.10
N GLN A 87 -7.26 -9.13 3.80
CA GLN A 87 -5.93 -8.90 3.22
C GLN A 87 -5.31 -7.59 3.70
N ILE A 88 -6.12 -6.54 3.84
CA ILE A 88 -5.68 -5.25 4.39
C ILE A 88 -5.33 -5.43 5.87
N GLN A 89 -6.18 -6.09 6.66
CA GLN A 89 -5.90 -6.40 8.07
C GLN A 89 -4.62 -7.20 8.24
N GLN A 90 -4.37 -8.22 7.41
CA GLN A 90 -3.12 -8.97 7.42
C GLN A 90 -1.90 -8.08 7.14
N THR A 91 -2.03 -7.18 6.17
CA THR A 91 -0.97 -6.24 5.78
C THR A 91 -0.68 -5.23 6.89
N VAL A 92 -1.71 -4.67 7.54
CA VAL A 92 -1.54 -3.77 8.69
C VAL A 92 -0.98 -4.51 9.90
N ARG A 93 -1.49 -5.71 10.18
CA ARG A 93 -1.12 -6.51 11.36
C ARG A 93 0.33 -6.95 11.32
N TYR A 94 0.76 -7.54 10.21
CA TYR A 94 2.07 -8.19 10.10
C TYR A 94 3.09 -7.42 9.26
N GLY A 95 2.68 -6.30 8.67
CA GLY A 95 3.55 -5.53 7.78
C GLY A 95 3.83 -6.25 6.46
N ARG A 96 4.66 -5.63 5.63
CA ARG A 96 5.09 -6.14 4.32
C ARG A 96 6.53 -5.74 4.03
N THR A 97 7.29 -6.65 3.45
CA THR A 97 8.62 -6.37 2.90
C THR A 97 8.67 -6.86 1.46
N GLY A 98 8.51 -5.94 0.52
CA GLY A 98 8.57 -6.22 -0.91
C GLY A 98 9.95 -5.91 -1.46
N VAL A 99 10.52 -6.81 -2.27
CA VAL A 99 11.85 -6.64 -2.86
C VAL A 99 11.75 -6.75 -4.39
N MET A 100 12.16 -5.69 -5.07
CA MET A 100 12.52 -5.71 -6.49
C MET A 100 14.06 -5.79 -6.56
N PRO A 101 14.63 -6.95 -6.94
CA PRO A 101 16.08 -7.12 -6.96
C PRO A 101 16.76 -6.22 -7.99
N PRO A 102 18.01 -5.77 -7.76
CA PRO A 102 18.79 -5.08 -8.77
C PRO A 102 18.99 -5.98 -10.00
N GLN A 103 18.52 -5.52 -11.16
CA GLN A 103 18.63 -6.29 -12.40
C GLN A 103 19.97 -6.10 -13.14
N LYS A 104 20.76 -5.09 -12.75
CA LYS A 104 22.02 -4.72 -13.42
C LYS A 104 23.02 -5.88 -13.45
N GLU A 105 23.16 -6.62 -12.36
CA GLU A 105 24.10 -7.74 -12.25
C GLU A 105 23.71 -8.94 -13.12
N PHE A 106 22.41 -9.12 -13.37
CA PHE A 106 21.90 -10.25 -14.16
C PHE A 106 21.81 -9.94 -15.65
N LEU A 107 21.46 -8.70 -16.01
CA LEU A 107 21.10 -8.33 -17.39
C LEU A 107 22.10 -7.37 -18.05
N GLY A 108 22.92 -6.67 -17.27
CA GLY A 108 23.78 -5.58 -17.76
C GLY A 108 23.00 -4.28 -18.03
N GLU A 109 23.73 -3.18 -18.22
CA GLU A 109 23.16 -1.84 -18.37
C GLU A 109 22.26 -1.70 -19.59
N ASP A 110 22.70 -2.17 -20.77
CA ASP A 110 21.97 -1.98 -22.02
C ASP A 110 20.58 -2.61 -21.98
N LYS A 111 20.48 -3.85 -21.47
CA LYS A 111 19.18 -4.53 -21.33
C LYS A 111 18.30 -3.88 -20.29
N VAL A 112 18.86 -3.42 -19.17
CA VAL A 112 18.10 -2.69 -18.15
C VAL A 112 17.58 -1.38 -18.71
N HIS A 113 18.36 -0.67 -19.54
CA HIS A 113 17.92 0.56 -20.20
C HIS A 113 16.75 0.30 -21.16
N LEU A 114 16.84 -0.74 -22.00
CA LEU A 114 15.76 -1.14 -22.89
C LEU A 114 14.49 -1.56 -22.13
N LEU A 115 14.64 -2.32 -21.04
CA LEU A 115 13.50 -2.70 -20.19
C LEU A 115 12.86 -1.50 -19.50
N ALA A 116 13.66 -0.54 -19.03
CA ALA A 116 13.15 0.70 -18.45
C ALA A 116 12.35 1.50 -19.47
N ALA A 117 12.85 1.62 -20.71
CA ALA A 117 12.13 2.25 -21.81
C ALA A 117 10.82 1.51 -22.15
N TYR A 118 10.85 0.18 -22.20
CA TYR A 118 9.65 -0.64 -22.46
C TYR A 118 8.57 -0.45 -21.37
N VAL A 119 8.94 -0.55 -20.09
CA VAL A 119 7.99 -0.34 -18.98
C VAL A 119 7.45 1.10 -18.97
N TYR A 120 8.28 2.08 -19.31
CA TYR A 120 7.84 3.46 -19.47
C TYR A 120 6.83 3.63 -20.63
N GLY A 121 7.03 2.92 -21.75
CA GLY A 121 6.09 2.89 -22.88
C GLY A 121 4.72 2.33 -22.49
N LEU A 122 4.68 1.24 -21.69
CA LEU A 122 3.43 0.62 -21.26
C LEU A 122 2.44 1.56 -20.56
N SER A 123 2.92 2.62 -19.90
CA SER A 123 2.08 3.59 -19.19
C SER A 123 1.95 4.94 -19.88
N ASN A 124 2.67 5.18 -20.98
CA ASN A 124 2.69 6.46 -21.70
C ASN A 124 2.38 6.35 -23.20
N ASP A 125 2.14 5.14 -23.72
CA ASP A 125 1.65 4.97 -25.08
C ASP A 125 0.22 5.52 -25.20
N ALA A 126 0.08 6.55 -26.04
CA ALA A 126 -1.21 7.06 -26.48
C ALA A 126 -1.89 6.04 -27.40
N ASN A 127 -2.76 5.21 -26.84
CA ASN A 127 -3.89 4.64 -27.58
C ASN A 127 -5.14 5.46 -27.27
#